data_AF-A0AAW4BGB1-F1
#
_entry.id   AF-A0AAW4BGB1-F1
#
_cell.length_a   1.000
_cell.length_b   1.000
_cell.length_c   1.000
_cell.angle_alpha   90.00
_cell.angle_beta   90.00
_cell.angle_gamma   90.00
#
_symmetry.space_group_name_H-M   'P 1'
#
loop_
_entity.id
_entity.type
_entity.pdbx_description
1 polymer ?
#
loop_
_entity_poly.entity_id
_entity_poly.type
_entity_poly.pdbx_seq_one_letter_code
_entity_poly.pdbx_strand_id
1 'polypeptide(L)'
;MNNVEKILRENGPCLSSDLNKRLVEKFGISPATARKQVSRGCPDMHRLNGINFVRNAKFIYLKKDYRSPFYWNALYGAFQETNSAYWIAIAALKQRGGPIPYKHFLICCGSPLKQQKHLSPEEVLKRLESVGVIKQKYFEGLGKCVILIEHEDRDWLVAEQQARLLAENILISAISTWVKNIGMVSYNKLVHRDSDALPQVSTTAWDISGPSYVSGLADFKNGSDSEIKPGFFTCDVY
;
A
#
# COMPACT_ATOMS: atom_id res chain seq x y z
N MET A 1 37.68 -5.41 9.62
CA MET A 1 36.21 -5.57 9.52
C MET A 1 35.56 -5.04 10.79
N ASN A 2 34.72 -3.99 10.69
CA ASN A 2 34.04 -3.36 11.83
C ASN A 2 32.90 -4.27 12.36
N ASN A 3 32.52 -4.16 13.63
CA ASN A 3 31.41 -4.89 14.26
C ASN A 3 30.08 -4.70 13.54
N VAL A 4 29.81 -3.50 13.03
CA VAL A 4 28.64 -3.19 12.19
C VAL A 4 28.62 -4.04 10.92
N GLU A 5 29.75 -4.11 10.23
CA GLU A 5 29.88 -4.88 8.98
C GLU A 5 29.74 -6.38 9.24
N LYS A 6 30.28 -6.89 10.37
CA LYS A 6 30.12 -8.29 10.80
C LYS A 6 28.64 -8.66 10.93
N ILE A 7 27.86 -7.88 11.68
CA ILE A 7 26.43 -8.17 11.89
C ILE A 7 25.66 -8.09 10.57
N LEU A 8 25.89 -7.07 9.75
CA LEU A 8 25.18 -6.95 8.47
C LEU A 8 25.52 -8.10 7.51
N ARG A 9 26.77 -8.59 7.50
CA ARG A 9 27.16 -9.75 6.68
C ARG A 9 26.51 -11.05 7.14
N GLU A 10 26.34 -11.23 8.45
CA GLU A 10 25.80 -12.46 9.03
C GLU A 10 24.27 -12.50 9.07
N ASN A 11 23.62 -11.37 9.41
CA ASN A 11 22.18 -11.31 9.62
C ASN A 11 21.42 -10.58 8.51
N GLY A 12 22.12 -9.94 7.57
CA GLY A 12 21.52 -9.21 6.46
C GLY A 12 20.96 -7.83 6.82
N PRO A 13 20.22 -7.22 5.88
CA PRO A 13 19.57 -5.93 6.06
C PRO A 13 18.60 -5.90 7.25
N CYS A 14 18.50 -4.75 7.94
CA CYS A 14 17.60 -4.58 9.07
C CYS A 14 17.39 -3.11 9.43
N LEU A 15 16.51 -2.82 10.40
CA LEU A 15 16.40 -1.48 10.96
C LEU A 15 17.60 -1.15 11.84
N SER A 16 17.96 0.12 11.87
CA SER A 16 19.04 0.66 12.72
C SER A 16 18.80 0.37 14.21
N SER A 17 17.54 0.29 14.65
CA SER A 17 17.18 -0.10 16.01
C SER A 17 17.58 -1.53 16.33
N ASP A 18 17.41 -2.46 15.39
CA ASP A 18 17.71 -3.88 15.61
C ASP A 18 19.20 -4.16 15.45
N LEU A 19 19.86 -3.44 14.54
CA LEU A 19 21.33 -3.43 14.46
C LEU A 19 21.96 -2.96 15.78
N ASN A 20 21.41 -1.93 16.42
CA ASN A 20 21.87 -1.48 17.74
C ASN A 20 21.69 -2.57 18.81
N LYS A 21 20.53 -3.24 18.86
CA LYS A 21 20.28 -4.33 19.81
C LYS A 21 21.28 -5.47 19.63
N ARG A 22 21.45 -5.92 18.38
CA ARG A 22 22.39 -7.01 18.02
C ARG A 22 23.84 -6.65 18.38
N LEU A 23 24.25 -5.39 18.24
CA LEU A 23 25.59 -4.95 18.65
C LEU A 23 25.79 -5.04 20.17
N VAL A 24 24.80 -4.64 20.96
CA VAL A 24 24.84 -4.73 22.43
C VAL A 24 24.87 -6.18 22.87
N GLU A 25 23.98 -7.02 22.33
CA GLU A 25 23.85 -8.43 22.67
C GLU A 25 25.10 -9.23 22.30
N LYS A 26 25.67 -9.01 21.10
CA LYS A 26 26.79 -9.80 20.59
C LYS A 26 28.15 -9.38 21.11
N PHE A 27 28.35 -8.09 21.35
CA PHE A 27 29.67 -7.53 21.74
C PHE A 27 29.72 -6.95 23.14
N GLY A 28 28.62 -6.98 23.90
CA GLY A 28 28.56 -6.48 25.28
C GLY A 28 28.83 -4.98 25.42
N ILE A 29 28.70 -4.20 24.33
CA ILE A 29 28.98 -2.76 24.34
C ILE A 29 27.78 -1.96 24.86
N SER A 30 28.04 -0.76 25.38
CA SER A 30 26.95 0.13 25.81
C SER A 30 26.01 0.51 24.65
N PRO A 31 24.70 0.75 24.91
CA PRO A 31 23.77 1.23 23.89
C PRO A 31 24.21 2.54 23.22
N ALA A 32 24.86 3.44 23.96
CA ALA A 32 25.39 4.69 23.42
C ALA A 32 26.55 4.43 22.43
N THR A 33 27.45 3.50 22.77
CA THR A 33 28.53 3.06 21.89
C THR A 33 27.99 2.41 20.63
N ALA A 34 26.99 1.52 20.76
CA ALA A 34 26.34 0.87 19.61
C ALA A 34 25.73 1.90 18.65
N ARG A 35 24.94 2.85 19.17
CA ARG A 35 24.36 3.95 18.36
C ARG A 35 25.43 4.76 17.65
N LYS A 36 26.54 5.07 18.32
CA LYS A 36 27.67 5.81 17.73
C LYS A 36 28.34 5.01 16.61
N GLN A 37 28.48 3.69 16.75
CA GLN A 37 29.00 2.82 15.71
C GLN A 37 28.06 2.74 14.50
N VAL A 38 26.75 2.53 14.70
CA VAL A 38 25.75 2.51 13.61
C VAL A 38 25.67 3.86 12.88
N SER A 39 25.80 4.97 13.63
CA SER A 39 25.85 6.33 13.08
C SER A 39 27.08 6.56 12.19
N ARG A 40 28.26 6.05 12.60
CA ARG A 40 29.48 6.09 11.78
C ARG A 40 29.44 5.14 10.58
N GLY A 41 28.82 3.97 10.74
CA GLY A 41 28.67 2.98 9.67
C GLY A 41 29.94 2.23 9.30
N CYS A 42 29.94 1.67 8.08
CA CYS A 42 31.10 1.06 7.42
C CYS A 42 31.07 1.39 5.90
N PRO A 43 32.18 1.19 5.16
CA PRO A 43 32.34 1.70 3.79
C PRO A 43 31.22 1.35 2.79
N ASP A 44 30.62 0.16 2.90
CA ASP A 44 29.56 -0.31 2.00
C ASP A 44 28.16 -0.29 2.63
N MET A 45 28.00 0.35 3.78
CA MET A 45 26.71 0.44 4.46
C MET A 45 25.89 1.59 3.89
N HIS A 46 24.72 1.26 3.36
CA HIS A 46 23.73 2.21 2.88
C HIS A 46 22.54 2.30 3.84
N ARG A 47 21.86 3.45 3.80
CA ARG A 47 20.61 3.70 4.53
C ARG A 47 19.53 4.05 3.52
N LEU A 48 18.34 3.49 3.71
CA LEU A 48 17.18 3.90 2.93
C LEU A 48 16.78 5.32 3.35
N ASN A 49 16.84 6.24 2.40
CA ASN A 49 16.40 7.63 2.57
C ASN A 49 15.00 7.77 1.98
N GLY A 50 14.21 8.77 2.44
CA GLY A 50 12.87 9.04 1.92
C GLY A 50 11.72 8.46 2.75
N ILE A 51 11.97 7.41 3.54
CA ILE A 51 11.00 6.86 4.50
C ILE A 51 11.63 6.75 5.90
N ASN A 52 10.86 7.17 6.91
CA ASN A 52 11.21 7.02 8.32
C ASN A 52 10.39 5.90 8.93
N PHE A 53 11.05 5.03 9.70
CA PHE A 53 10.39 4.05 10.55
C PHE A 53 10.14 4.63 11.94
N VAL A 54 9.41 3.89 12.77
CA VAL A 54 9.11 4.25 14.16
C VAL A 54 10.39 4.64 14.90
N ARG A 55 10.30 5.71 15.73
CA ARG A 55 11.45 6.30 16.45
C ARG A 55 12.60 6.75 15.53
N ASN A 56 12.28 7.19 14.31
CA ASN A 56 13.23 7.64 13.29
C ASN A 56 14.29 6.59 12.93
N ALA A 57 13.97 5.30 13.10
CA ALA A 57 14.83 4.23 12.64
C ALA A 57 14.99 4.28 11.12
N LYS A 58 16.16 3.87 10.64
CA LYS A 58 16.50 3.78 9.22
C LYS A 58 16.66 2.32 8.84
N PHE A 59 16.20 1.96 7.65
CA PHE A 59 16.54 0.67 7.08
C PHE A 59 17.98 0.70 6.56
N ILE A 60 18.81 -0.27 6.97
CA ILE A 60 20.24 -0.31 6.72
C ILE A 60 20.57 -1.63 6.00
N TYR A 61 21.45 -1.57 5.01
CA TYR A 61 21.87 -2.71 4.20
C TYR A 61 23.31 -2.52 3.70
N LEU A 62 23.97 -3.61 3.30
CA LEU A 62 25.22 -3.50 2.55
C LEU A 62 24.92 -3.33 1.06
N LYS A 63 25.79 -2.62 0.33
CA LYS A 63 25.65 -2.39 -1.12
C LYS A 63 25.38 -3.68 -1.89
N LYS A 64 26.07 -4.77 -1.54
CA LYS A 64 25.90 -6.10 -2.15
C LYS A 64 24.50 -6.72 -1.99
N ASP A 65 23.75 -6.30 -0.97
CA ASP A 65 22.45 -6.87 -0.67
C ASP A 65 21.33 -6.12 -1.39
N TYR A 66 21.60 -4.93 -1.93
CA TYR A 66 20.59 -4.07 -2.53
C TYR A 66 19.77 -4.81 -3.60
N ARG A 67 18.43 -4.80 -3.45
CA ARG A 67 17.46 -5.52 -4.30
C ARG A 67 17.65 -7.04 -4.41
N SER A 68 18.49 -7.64 -3.57
CA SER A 68 18.51 -9.10 -3.41
C SER A 68 17.22 -9.59 -2.73
N PRO A 69 16.90 -10.90 -2.81
CA PRO A 69 15.77 -11.46 -2.06
C PRO A 69 15.83 -11.18 -0.55
N PHE A 70 17.03 -11.14 0.05
CA PHE A 70 17.22 -10.81 1.46
C PHE A 70 16.86 -9.35 1.76
N TYR A 71 17.17 -8.43 0.84
CA TYR A 71 16.79 -7.03 0.97
C TYR A 71 15.28 -6.84 0.93
N TRP A 72 14.59 -7.47 -0.02
CA TRP A 72 13.13 -7.36 -0.12
C TRP A 72 12.43 -7.97 1.09
N ASN A 73 12.84 -9.17 1.50
CA ASN A 73 12.29 -9.84 2.68
C ASN A 73 12.47 -9.00 3.95
N ALA A 74 13.67 -8.46 4.18
CA ALA A 74 13.93 -7.63 5.35
C ALA A 74 13.20 -6.28 5.30
N LEU A 75 13.13 -5.63 4.13
CA LEU A 75 12.47 -4.34 3.97
C LEU A 75 10.95 -4.47 4.16
N TYR A 76 10.35 -5.48 3.54
CA TYR A 76 8.92 -5.75 3.66
C TYR A 76 8.57 -6.20 5.07
N GLY A 77 9.40 -7.05 5.69
CA GLY A 77 9.27 -7.41 7.10
C GLY A 77 9.30 -6.18 8.01
N ALA A 78 10.22 -5.25 7.79
CA ALA A 78 10.29 -4.01 8.57
C ALA A 78 9.02 -3.12 8.40
N PHE A 79 8.44 -3.04 7.20
CA PHE A 79 7.17 -2.34 7.01
C PHE A 79 6.00 -3.06 7.69
N GLN A 80 5.97 -4.39 7.61
CA GLN A 80 4.93 -5.23 8.20
C GLN A 80 4.94 -5.16 9.73
N GLU A 81 6.11 -5.34 10.36
CA GLU A 81 6.29 -5.27 11.82
C GLU A 81 5.93 -3.91 12.40
N THR A 82 6.10 -2.84 11.62
CA THR A 82 5.75 -1.48 12.03
C THR A 82 4.32 -1.08 11.70
N ASN A 83 3.50 -2.01 11.17
CA ASN A 83 2.13 -1.79 10.70
C ASN A 83 2.01 -0.52 9.84
N SER A 84 2.95 -0.36 8.92
CA SER A 84 3.04 0.86 8.12
C SER A 84 1.98 0.89 7.02
N ALA A 85 1.45 2.07 6.69
CA ALA A 85 0.62 2.27 5.49
C ALA A 85 1.34 1.77 4.21
N TYR A 86 2.67 1.83 4.17
CA TYR A 86 3.47 1.28 3.08
C TYR A 86 3.34 -0.24 2.97
N TRP A 87 3.27 -0.96 4.10
CA TRP A 87 3.07 -2.41 4.08
C TRP A 87 1.73 -2.77 3.46
N ILE A 88 0.66 -2.08 3.83
CA ILE A 88 -0.68 -2.37 3.29
C ILE A 88 -0.70 -2.19 1.77
N ALA A 89 -0.06 -1.14 1.25
CA ALA A 89 0.08 -0.94 -0.20
C ALA A 89 0.92 -2.02 -0.88
N ILE A 90 2.04 -2.43 -0.28
CA ILE A 90 2.89 -3.52 -0.79
C ILE A 90 2.13 -4.86 -0.76
N ALA A 91 1.42 -5.14 0.33
CA ALA A 91 0.62 -6.34 0.50
C ALA A 91 -0.47 -6.42 -0.58
N ALA A 92 -1.17 -5.31 -0.85
CA ALA A 92 -2.16 -5.25 -1.93
C ALA A 92 -1.53 -5.55 -3.30
N LEU A 93 -0.35 -4.98 -3.61
CA LEU A 93 0.39 -5.28 -4.83
C LEU A 93 0.80 -6.76 -4.93
N LYS A 94 1.29 -7.35 -3.84
CA LYS A 94 1.65 -8.78 -3.79
C LYS A 94 0.43 -9.67 -3.96
N GLN A 95 -0.69 -9.32 -3.33
CA GLN A 95 -1.92 -10.11 -3.39
C GLN A 95 -2.56 -10.06 -4.78
N ARG A 96 -2.53 -8.91 -5.46
CA ARG A 96 -3.02 -8.85 -6.85
C ARG A 96 -2.12 -9.63 -7.80
N GLY A 97 -0.83 -9.77 -7.50
CA GLY A 97 0.06 -10.66 -8.24
C GLY A 97 0.52 -10.12 -9.59
N GLY A 98 0.41 -8.82 -9.84
CA GLY A 98 0.86 -8.22 -11.11
C GLY A 98 0.63 -6.72 -11.17
N PRO A 99 0.77 -6.10 -12.35
CA PRO A 99 0.54 -4.67 -12.54
C PRO A 99 -0.89 -4.25 -12.19
N ILE A 100 -1.03 -3.37 -11.21
CA ILE A 100 -2.34 -2.84 -10.80
C ILE A 100 -2.61 -1.54 -11.57
N PRO A 101 -3.75 -1.37 -12.26
CA PRO A 101 -4.13 -0.08 -12.84
C PRO A 101 -4.09 1.05 -11.79
N TYR A 102 -3.62 2.23 -12.18
CA TYR A 102 -3.39 3.34 -11.25
C TYR A 102 -4.62 3.67 -10.39
N LYS A 103 -5.81 3.76 -10.99
CA LYS A 103 -7.07 4.00 -10.25
C LYS A 103 -7.35 2.91 -9.22
N HIS A 104 -7.07 1.65 -9.55
CA HIS A 104 -7.30 0.51 -8.67
C HIS A 104 -6.29 0.51 -7.50
N PHE A 105 -5.06 0.96 -7.72
CA PHE A 105 -4.10 1.17 -6.64
C PHE A 105 -4.60 2.20 -5.62
N LEU A 106 -5.23 3.30 -6.07
CA LEU A 106 -5.78 4.31 -5.17
C LEU A 106 -6.88 3.74 -4.26
N ILE A 107 -7.58 2.69 -4.69
CA ILE A 107 -8.59 1.97 -3.91
C ILE A 107 -7.92 0.97 -2.96
N CYS A 108 -7.10 0.06 -3.49
CA CYS A 108 -6.65 -1.10 -2.72
C CYS A 108 -5.41 -0.86 -1.83
N CYS A 109 -4.72 0.29 -1.93
CA CYS A 109 -3.53 0.55 -1.12
C CYS A 109 -3.81 0.77 0.38
N GLY A 110 -5.09 0.75 0.79
CA GLY A 110 -5.52 0.84 2.19
C GLY A 110 -5.34 2.21 2.83
N SER A 111 -5.10 3.25 2.02
CA SER A 111 -4.94 4.62 2.48
C SER A 111 -6.18 5.47 2.14
N PRO A 112 -6.69 6.30 3.08
CA PRO A 112 -7.81 7.17 2.79
C PRO A 112 -7.41 8.29 1.84
N LEU A 113 -8.28 8.66 0.90
CA LEU A 113 -8.05 9.73 -0.07
C LEU A 113 -7.74 11.07 0.59
N LYS A 114 -8.52 11.44 1.63
CA LYS A 114 -8.40 12.75 2.31
C LYS A 114 -8.73 12.64 3.79
N GLN A 115 -7.78 12.18 4.61
CA GLN A 115 -7.94 12.09 6.06
C GLN A 115 -6.76 12.72 6.79
N GLN A 116 -7.04 13.56 7.78
CA GLN A 116 -5.98 14.22 8.56
C GLN A 116 -5.11 13.19 9.28
N LYS A 117 -3.80 13.47 9.36
CA LYS A 117 -2.78 12.61 10.00
C LYS A 117 -2.59 11.22 9.35
N HIS A 118 -3.18 10.98 8.19
CA HIS A 118 -3.00 9.77 7.41
C HIS A 118 -2.30 10.13 6.09
N LEU A 119 -1.58 9.16 5.51
CA LEU A 119 -1.02 9.32 4.17
C LEU A 119 -2.13 9.09 3.16
N SER A 120 -2.19 9.92 2.10
CA SER A 120 -3.06 9.63 0.96
C SER A 120 -2.43 8.54 0.08
N PRO A 121 -3.22 7.86 -0.75
CA PRO A 121 -2.71 6.92 -1.74
C PRO A 121 -1.58 7.49 -2.61
N GLU A 122 -1.69 8.75 -3.04
CA GLU A 122 -0.69 9.43 -3.86
C GLU A 122 0.60 9.67 -3.09
N GLU A 123 0.52 10.03 -1.81
CA GLU A 123 1.71 10.23 -0.97
C GLU A 123 2.39 8.89 -0.66
N VAL A 124 1.62 7.82 -0.43
CA VAL A 124 2.15 6.45 -0.30
C VAL A 124 2.88 6.04 -1.57
N LEU A 125 2.26 6.24 -2.73
CA LEU A 125 2.86 5.94 -4.03
C LEU A 125 4.16 6.70 -4.24
N LYS A 126 4.13 8.03 -4.05
CA LYS A 126 5.29 8.90 -4.24
C LYS A 126 6.46 8.48 -3.35
N ARG A 127 6.20 8.14 -2.09
CA ARG A 127 7.25 7.73 -1.16
C ARG A 127 7.82 6.36 -1.50
N LEU A 128 6.97 5.38 -1.79
CA LEU A 128 7.40 4.04 -2.20
C LEU A 128 8.22 4.08 -3.51
N GLU A 129 7.83 4.94 -4.46
CA GLU A 129 8.55 5.16 -5.70
C GLU A 129 9.90 5.85 -5.45
N SER A 130 9.93 6.86 -4.58
CA SER A 130 11.18 7.57 -4.22
C SER A 130 12.25 6.69 -3.59
N VAL A 131 11.84 5.59 -2.93
CA VAL A 131 12.75 4.61 -2.32
C VAL A 131 13.01 3.40 -3.20
N GLY A 132 12.43 3.36 -4.40
CA GLY A 132 12.61 2.28 -5.37
C GLY A 132 11.97 0.96 -4.95
N VAL A 133 10.85 0.99 -4.24
CA VAL A 133 10.03 -0.21 -3.93
C VAL A 133 9.02 -0.49 -5.03
N ILE A 134 8.39 0.56 -5.56
CA ILE A 134 7.42 0.47 -6.66
C ILE A 134 7.86 1.36 -7.82
N LYS A 135 7.22 1.13 -8.98
CA LYS A 135 7.38 1.97 -10.17
C LYS A 135 6.05 2.09 -10.89
N GLN A 136 5.82 3.23 -11.54
CA GLN A 136 4.73 3.39 -12.49
C GLN A 136 5.19 3.03 -13.91
N LYS A 137 4.43 2.19 -14.63
CA LYS A 137 4.72 1.77 -16.01
C LYS A 137 3.43 1.69 -16.81
N TYR A 138 3.49 2.01 -18.10
CA TYR A 138 2.37 1.83 -19.01
C TYR A 138 2.41 0.43 -19.61
N PHE A 139 1.27 -0.25 -19.66
CA PHE A 139 1.10 -1.55 -20.29
C PHE A 139 -0.06 -1.48 -21.28
N GLU A 140 0.12 -2.11 -22.46
CA GLU A 140 -0.94 -2.23 -23.44
C GLU A 140 -2.14 -3.00 -22.85
N GLY A 141 -3.34 -2.50 -23.07
CA GLY A 141 -4.59 -3.07 -22.52
C GLY A 141 -4.86 -2.77 -21.04
N LEU A 142 -3.87 -2.36 -20.23
CA LEU A 142 -4.06 -1.99 -18.81
C LEU A 142 -3.88 -0.49 -18.53
N GLY A 143 -3.21 0.23 -19.44
CA GLY A 143 -2.89 1.63 -19.27
C GLY A 143 -1.78 1.85 -18.24
N LYS A 144 -1.89 2.93 -17.47
CA LYS A 144 -0.91 3.28 -16.44
C LYS A 144 -1.10 2.38 -15.21
N CYS A 145 -0.08 1.61 -14.87
CA CYS A 145 -0.10 0.69 -13.72
C CYS A 145 0.99 1.00 -12.70
N VAL A 146 0.80 0.49 -11.49
CA VAL A 146 1.77 0.44 -10.40
C VAL A 146 2.27 -1.01 -10.27
N ILE A 147 3.59 -1.17 -10.22
CA ILE A 147 4.25 -2.48 -10.07
C ILE A 147 5.24 -2.45 -8.91
N LEU A 148 5.46 -3.62 -8.28
CA LEU A 148 6.61 -3.84 -7.42
C LEU A 148 7.87 -3.94 -8.30
N ILE A 149 8.93 -3.24 -7.93
CA ILE A 149 10.22 -3.33 -8.66
C ILE A 149 10.81 -4.74 -8.58
N GLU A 150 10.53 -5.50 -7.51
CA GLU A 150 10.87 -6.94 -7.42
C GLU A 150 10.27 -7.77 -8.57
N HIS A 151 9.20 -7.30 -9.21
CA HIS A 151 8.50 -8.00 -10.28
C HIS A 151 8.69 -7.33 -11.66
N GLU A 152 9.64 -6.40 -11.82
CA GLU A 152 9.77 -5.58 -13.04
C GLU A 152 9.98 -6.42 -14.32
N ASP A 153 10.69 -7.55 -14.21
CA ASP A 153 11.03 -8.45 -15.33
C ASP A 153 10.03 -9.61 -15.51
N ARG A 154 8.80 -9.47 -14.97
CA ARG A 154 7.79 -10.53 -14.97
C ARG A 154 6.62 -10.25 -15.89
N ASP A 155 6.87 -10.22 -17.19
CA ASP A 155 5.88 -9.81 -18.21
C ASP A 155 4.63 -10.70 -18.26
N TRP A 156 4.72 -11.99 -17.92
CA TRP A 156 3.55 -12.89 -17.88
C TRP A 156 2.48 -12.47 -16.88
N LEU A 157 2.85 -11.70 -15.84
CA LEU A 157 1.90 -11.16 -14.87
C LEU A 157 0.92 -10.19 -15.52
N VAL A 158 1.27 -9.56 -16.66
CA VAL A 158 0.36 -8.66 -17.39
C VAL A 158 -0.86 -9.44 -17.91
N ALA A 159 -0.63 -10.60 -18.53
CA ALA A 159 -1.70 -11.42 -19.08
C ALA A 159 -2.61 -11.99 -17.98
N GLU A 160 -2.03 -12.44 -16.86
CA GLU A 160 -2.78 -12.88 -15.68
C GLU A 160 -3.65 -11.75 -15.12
N GLN A 161 -3.12 -10.51 -15.05
CA GLN A 161 -3.91 -9.35 -14.61
C GLN A 161 -5.04 -9.00 -15.57
N GLN A 162 -4.82 -9.06 -16.88
CA GLN A 162 -5.88 -8.82 -17.87
C GLN A 162 -7.03 -9.82 -17.71
N ALA A 163 -6.72 -11.11 -17.53
CA ALA A 163 -7.72 -12.14 -17.30
C ALA A 163 -8.50 -11.91 -15.99
N ARG A 164 -7.80 -11.55 -14.91
CA ARG A 164 -8.41 -11.22 -13.62
C ARG A 164 -9.34 -10.02 -13.72
N LEU A 165 -8.88 -8.93 -14.34
CA LEU A 165 -9.69 -7.71 -14.50
C LEU A 165 -10.93 -7.95 -15.36
N LEU A 166 -10.84 -8.79 -16.38
CA LEU A 166 -12.02 -9.18 -17.16
C LEU A 166 -13.07 -9.87 -16.27
N ALA A 167 -12.66 -10.84 -15.47
CA ALA A 167 -13.56 -11.55 -14.55
C ALA A 167 -14.17 -10.60 -13.49
N GLU A 168 -13.33 -9.77 -12.86
CA GLU A 168 -13.81 -8.78 -11.89
C GLU A 168 -14.79 -7.77 -12.50
N ASN A 169 -14.57 -7.33 -13.75
CA ASN A 169 -15.45 -6.37 -14.41
C ASN A 169 -16.82 -6.96 -14.76
N ILE A 170 -16.88 -8.26 -15.11
CA ILE A 170 -18.14 -8.99 -15.24
C ILE A 170 -18.88 -8.99 -13.90
N LEU A 171 -18.19 -9.30 -12.81
CA LEU A 171 -18.77 -9.34 -11.47
C LEU A 171 -19.25 -7.96 -11.00
N ILE A 172 -18.45 -6.91 -11.20
CA ILE A 172 -18.82 -5.52 -10.90
C ILE A 172 -20.09 -5.13 -11.65
N SER A 173 -20.20 -5.51 -12.93
CA SER A 173 -21.38 -5.23 -13.75
C SER A 173 -22.62 -5.97 -13.23
N ALA A 174 -22.46 -7.23 -12.85
CA ALA A 174 -23.53 -8.06 -12.27
C ALA A 174 -24.02 -7.50 -10.92
N ILE A 175 -23.09 -7.19 -10.00
CA ILE A 175 -23.40 -6.59 -8.70
C ILE A 175 -24.08 -5.25 -8.90
N SER A 176 -23.53 -4.37 -9.75
CA SER A 176 -24.08 -3.05 -10.04
C SER A 176 -25.51 -3.13 -10.57
N THR A 177 -25.79 -4.08 -11.46
CA THR A 177 -27.15 -4.30 -12.00
C THR A 177 -28.08 -4.83 -10.91
N TRP A 178 -27.61 -5.80 -10.11
CA TRP A 178 -28.39 -6.41 -9.04
C TRP A 178 -28.81 -5.36 -7.99
N VAL A 179 -27.86 -4.58 -7.46
CA VAL A 179 -28.16 -3.58 -6.42
C VAL A 179 -29.07 -2.45 -6.91
N LYS A 180 -28.97 -2.10 -8.20
CA LYS A 180 -29.88 -1.17 -8.86
C LYS A 180 -31.30 -1.74 -8.95
N ASN A 181 -31.44 -2.99 -9.35
CA ASN A 181 -32.75 -3.63 -9.57
C ASN A 181 -33.52 -3.88 -8.27
N ILE A 182 -32.82 -4.14 -7.16
CA ILE A 182 -33.47 -4.32 -5.85
C ILE A 182 -33.70 -2.99 -5.11
N GLY A 183 -33.36 -1.84 -5.71
CA GLY A 183 -33.52 -0.52 -5.09
C GLY A 183 -32.56 -0.25 -3.93
N MET A 184 -31.45 -1.00 -3.81
CA MET A 184 -30.46 -0.82 -2.75
C MET A 184 -29.65 0.47 -2.92
N VAL A 185 -29.53 0.98 -4.13
CA VAL A 185 -28.78 2.19 -4.47
C VAL A 185 -29.64 3.09 -5.37
N SER A 186 -29.41 4.40 -5.32
CA SER A 186 -29.96 5.31 -6.30
C SER A 186 -29.43 4.97 -7.70
N TYR A 187 -30.34 4.58 -8.60
CA TYR A 187 -30.02 3.94 -9.88
C TYR A 187 -28.98 4.70 -10.71
N ASN A 188 -29.11 6.03 -10.80
CA ASN A 188 -28.24 6.90 -11.60
C ASN A 188 -27.02 7.45 -10.84
N LYS A 189 -26.86 7.11 -9.55
CA LYS A 189 -25.77 7.62 -8.70
C LYS A 189 -24.75 6.56 -8.31
N LEU A 190 -24.93 5.31 -8.74
CA LEU A 190 -23.92 4.28 -8.56
C LEU A 190 -22.71 4.57 -9.46
N VAL A 191 -21.53 4.51 -8.85
CA VAL A 191 -20.22 4.62 -9.51
C VAL A 191 -19.39 3.37 -9.19
N HIS A 192 -18.53 2.98 -10.12
CA HIS A 192 -17.57 1.88 -9.93
C HIS A 192 -16.16 2.31 -10.33
N ARG A 193 -15.14 1.52 -10.00
CA ARG A 193 -13.70 1.87 -10.13
C ARG A 193 -13.22 2.32 -11.51
N ASP A 194 -13.96 1.98 -12.57
CA ASP A 194 -13.66 2.35 -13.95
C ASP A 194 -14.48 3.57 -14.43
N SER A 195 -15.35 4.12 -13.58
CA SER A 195 -16.02 5.40 -13.81
C SER A 195 -15.01 6.55 -13.81
N ASP A 196 -15.42 7.73 -14.29
CA ASP A 196 -14.56 8.92 -14.32
C ASP A 196 -14.10 9.32 -12.91
N ALA A 197 -15.06 9.41 -11.97
CA ALA A 197 -14.81 9.63 -10.56
C ALA A 197 -14.57 8.31 -9.80
N LEU A 198 -13.66 8.33 -8.82
CA LEU A 198 -13.48 7.20 -7.92
C LEU A 198 -14.74 6.99 -7.06
N PRO A 199 -15.21 5.74 -6.88
CA PRO A 199 -16.31 5.45 -5.98
C PRO A 199 -15.87 5.73 -4.54
N GLN A 200 -16.41 6.78 -3.96
CA GLN A 200 -15.97 7.27 -2.65
C GLN A 200 -17.13 7.32 -1.67
N VAL A 201 -16.88 6.90 -0.44
CA VAL A 201 -17.75 7.16 0.71
C VAL A 201 -16.88 7.71 1.83
N SER A 202 -17.27 8.85 2.39
CA SER A 202 -16.44 9.61 3.33
C SER A 202 -15.06 9.91 2.75
N THR A 203 -13.98 9.33 3.29
CA THR A 203 -12.59 9.53 2.87
C THR A 203 -12.01 8.30 2.16
N THR A 204 -12.79 7.24 1.98
CA THR A 204 -12.33 5.94 1.48
C THR A 204 -12.87 5.68 0.08
N ALA A 205 -12.03 5.14 -0.80
CA ALA A 205 -12.41 4.68 -2.13
C ALA A 205 -12.75 3.18 -2.10
N TRP A 206 -13.67 2.77 -2.97
CA TRP A 206 -14.21 1.42 -3.08
C TRP A 206 -14.26 1.00 -4.55
N ASP A 207 -14.39 -0.31 -4.83
CA ASP A 207 -14.62 -0.74 -6.23
C ASP A 207 -16.01 -0.33 -6.74
N ILE A 208 -17.01 -0.27 -5.86
CA ILE A 208 -18.37 0.18 -6.14
C ILE A 208 -18.88 1.03 -4.98
N SER A 209 -19.51 2.16 -5.28
CA SER A 209 -20.25 2.92 -4.26
C SER A 209 -21.46 3.65 -4.82
N GLY A 210 -22.41 3.95 -3.94
CA GLY A 210 -23.51 4.85 -4.25
C GLY A 210 -24.43 5.11 -3.05
N PRO A 211 -25.19 6.21 -3.07
CA PRO A 211 -26.11 6.54 -1.98
C PRO A 211 -27.30 5.57 -1.95
N SER A 212 -27.68 5.15 -0.75
CA SER A 212 -28.84 4.30 -0.48
C SER A 212 -29.89 5.07 0.32
N TYR A 213 -31.14 4.96 -0.12
CA TYR A 213 -32.30 5.55 0.56
C TYR A 213 -33.21 4.48 1.17
N VAL A 214 -32.71 3.24 1.29
CA VAL A 214 -33.44 2.15 1.93
C VAL A 214 -33.67 2.49 3.41
N SER A 215 -34.89 2.28 3.87
CA SER A 215 -35.25 2.47 5.28
C SER A 215 -34.34 1.64 6.19
N GLY A 216 -33.80 2.25 7.23
CA GLY A 216 -32.79 1.65 8.13
C GLY A 216 -31.34 1.96 7.75
N LEU A 217 -31.07 2.41 6.51
CA LEU A 217 -29.81 3.00 6.11
C LEU A 217 -29.88 4.54 6.01
N ALA A 218 -31.06 5.06 5.67
CA ALA A 218 -31.31 6.50 5.59
C ALA A 218 -31.77 7.08 6.93
N ASP A 219 -31.25 8.27 7.26
CA ASP A 219 -31.65 9.04 8.43
C ASP A 219 -32.64 10.14 8.01
N PHE A 220 -33.76 10.20 8.75
CA PHE A 220 -34.78 11.24 8.60
C PHE A 220 -34.62 12.24 9.75
N LYS A 221 -34.32 13.51 9.42
CA LYS A 221 -34.37 14.57 10.44
C LYS A 221 -35.83 14.96 10.69
N ASN A 222 -36.22 15.03 11.96
CA ASN A 222 -37.53 15.55 12.36
C ASN A 222 -37.56 17.09 12.21
N GLY A 223 -38.43 17.61 11.34
CA GLY A 223 -38.60 19.04 11.07
C GLY A 223 -39.36 19.32 9.76
N SER A 224 -39.82 20.55 9.56
CA SER A 224 -40.65 20.97 8.41
C SER A 224 -39.94 20.99 7.05
N ASP A 225 -38.60 21.02 7.05
CA ASP A 225 -37.73 20.80 5.87
C ASP A 225 -36.97 19.47 6.06
N SER A 226 -37.67 18.36 5.83
CA SER A 226 -37.16 17.00 6.05
C SER A 226 -36.11 16.58 5.01
N GLU A 227 -34.88 17.09 5.17
CA GLU A 227 -33.72 16.61 4.40
C GLU A 227 -33.39 15.17 4.78
N ILE A 228 -33.52 14.24 3.81
CA ILE A 228 -33.16 12.83 3.97
C ILE A 228 -31.65 12.69 3.78
N LYS A 229 -30.96 12.19 4.81
CA LYS A 229 -29.55 11.80 4.70
C LYS A 229 -29.48 10.34 4.25
N PRO A 230 -28.94 10.05 3.05
CA PRO A 230 -28.81 8.67 2.60
C PRO A 230 -27.74 7.92 3.40
N GLY A 231 -27.93 6.61 3.52
CA GLY A 231 -26.83 5.69 3.78
C GLY A 231 -26.03 5.42 2.51
N PHE A 232 -25.16 4.41 2.52
CA PHE A 232 -24.32 4.07 1.37
C PHE A 232 -24.26 2.57 1.15
N PHE A 233 -24.31 2.19 -0.12
CA PHE A 233 -23.86 0.88 -0.56
C PHE A 233 -22.39 1.00 -0.96
N THR A 234 -21.55 0.11 -0.47
CA THR A 234 -20.16 -0.04 -0.90
C THR A 234 -19.83 -1.51 -1.11
N CYS A 235 -18.98 -1.81 -2.08
CA CYS A 235 -18.55 -3.18 -2.35
C CYS A 235 -17.17 -3.18 -3.00
N ASP A 236 -16.28 -4.02 -2.47
CA ASP A 236 -15.01 -4.36 -3.11
C ASP A 236 -15.11 -5.72 -3.78
N VAL A 237 -14.41 -5.88 -4.91
CA VAL A 237 -14.35 -7.09 -5.72
C VAL A 237 -12.90 -7.53 -5.87
N TYR A 238 -12.60 -8.73 -5.37
CA TYR A 238 -11.26 -9.31 -5.37
C TYR A 238 -11.28 -10.76 -5.87
#